data_AF-A0A9X8E2L0-F1
#
_entry.id   AF-A0A9X8E2L0-F1
#
_cell.length_a   1.000
_cell.length_b   1.000
_cell.length_c   1.000
_cell.angle_alpha   90.00
_cell.angle_beta   90.00
_cell.angle_gamma   90.00
#
_symmetry.space_group_name_H-M   'P 1'
#
loop_
_entity.id
_entity.type
_entity.pdbx_description
1 polymer ?
#
loop_
_entity_poly.entity_id
_entity_poly.type
_entity_poly.pdbx_seq_one_letter_code
_entity_poly.pdbx_strand_id
1 'polypeptide(L)'
;MSTILPSDVTDDGGGMTSSALSHRDRLVRFYTEHNPSKIPSIESLLKKYEGDEEALIQKVHLKYDVRDVVSHEAVDDLFENERYSYLTMSFGSTYPGHLLVLDRKRWSRASGSPSSQDMHQVELTLPEGYEWTGPWEIDSSYCNCDREGWTYAFDFSKYDYHLMHFTPSTPPLCLLTLPSYSHSFKSMLLNDESHDTAGMADYVR
;
A
#
# COMPACT_ATOMS: atom_id res chain seq x y z
N MET A 1 23.40 38.35 -53.04
CA MET A 1 22.10 37.65 -52.98
C MET A 1 22.07 36.86 -51.68
N SER A 2 21.16 37.23 -50.78
CA SER A 2 20.90 36.58 -49.48
C SER A 2 20.12 35.28 -49.65
N THR A 3 20.29 34.32 -48.73
CA THR A 3 19.27 33.38 -48.20
C THR A 3 19.90 32.69 -46.97
N ILE A 4 19.70 33.17 -45.73
CA ILE A 4 18.65 32.83 -44.74
C ILE A 4 18.54 31.32 -44.43
N LEU A 5 18.91 30.95 -43.19
CA LEU A 5 18.65 29.67 -42.51
C LEU A 5 17.15 29.51 -42.19
N PRO A 6 16.71 28.29 -41.87
CA PRO A 6 16.08 28.15 -40.56
C PRO A 6 16.61 26.97 -39.74
N SER A 7 16.41 27.17 -38.45
CA SER A 7 16.88 26.45 -37.28
C SER A 7 16.19 25.09 -37.05
N ASP A 8 16.81 24.33 -36.14
CA ASP A 8 16.16 23.49 -35.13
C ASP A 8 15.74 22.07 -35.55
N VAL A 9 16.63 21.11 -35.30
CA VAL A 9 16.29 19.89 -34.54
C VAL A 9 17.49 19.58 -33.66
N THR A 10 17.38 19.87 -32.37
CA THR A 10 18.25 19.29 -31.36
C THR A 10 18.04 17.79 -31.35
N ASP A 11 19.01 17.06 -31.91
CA ASP A 11 19.23 15.65 -31.62
C ASP A 11 19.74 15.55 -30.18
N ASP A 12 18.84 15.68 -29.21
CA ASP A 12 19.11 15.27 -27.84
C ASP A 12 18.88 13.76 -27.77
N GLY A 13 19.84 13.03 -28.33
CA GLY A 13 20.11 11.64 -28.01
C GLY A 13 20.60 11.54 -26.57
N GLY A 14 19.72 11.87 -25.63
CA GLY A 14 19.91 11.71 -24.19
C GLY A 14 19.94 10.22 -23.87
N GLY A 15 21.15 9.68 -23.78
CA GLY A 15 21.43 8.31 -23.44
C GLY A 15 20.65 7.85 -22.20
N MET A 16 19.90 6.78 -22.39
CA MET A 16 19.31 5.96 -21.34
C MET A 16 20.44 5.42 -20.45
N THR A 17 20.82 6.18 -19.43
CA THR A 17 21.62 5.66 -18.34
C THR A 17 20.68 4.76 -17.53
N SER A 18 21.04 3.49 -17.44
CA SER A 18 20.29 2.43 -16.76
C SER A 18 20.26 2.57 -15.23
N SER A 19 20.34 3.79 -14.68
CA SER A 19 20.67 3.99 -13.26
C SER A 19 19.77 4.95 -12.48
N ALA A 20 18.60 5.35 -12.98
CA ALA A 20 17.42 5.74 -12.18
C ALA A 20 16.30 6.08 -13.16
N LEU A 21 15.28 5.23 -13.29
CA LEU A 21 14.08 5.62 -14.04
C LEU A 21 13.43 6.80 -13.32
N SER A 22 13.09 7.87 -14.05
CA SER A 22 12.31 8.97 -13.48
C SER A 22 11.00 8.44 -12.88
N HIS A 23 10.51 9.05 -11.81
CA HIS A 23 9.21 8.71 -11.20
C HIS A 23 8.09 8.63 -12.23
N ARG A 24 8.14 9.52 -13.24
CA ARG A 24 7.25 9.51 -14.40
C ARG A 24 7.33 8.19 -15.17
N ASP A 25 8.52 7.75 -15.54
CA ASP A 25 8.71 6.55 -16.36
C ASP A 25 8.28 5.29 -15.61
N ARG A 26 8.50 5.25 -14.29
CA ARG A 26 7.98 4.20 -13.39
C ARG A 26 6.46 4.14 -13.43
N LEU A 27 5.78 5.28 -13.24
CA LEU A 27 4.31 5.36 -13.32
C LEU A 27 3.78 5.03 -14.71
N VAL A 28 4.43 5.49 -15.78
CA VAL A 28 4.03 5.18 -17.16
C VAL A 28 4.13 3.69 -17.41
N ARG A 29 5.24 3.05 -17.04
CA ARG A 29 5.42 1.60 -17.18
C ARG A 29 4.35 0.84 -16.41
N PHE A 30 4.10 1.22 -15.16
CA PHE A 30 3.09 0.60 -14.31
C PHE A 30 1.68 0.72 -14.91
N TYR A 31 1.24 1.95 -15.25
CA TYR A 31 -0.09 2.15 -15.82
C TYR A 31 -0.25 1.56 -17.21
N THR A 32 0.81 1.43 -18.00
CA THR A 32 0.73 0.76 -19.31
C THR A 32 0.31 -0.70 -19.17
N GLU A 33 0.78 -1.39 -18.13
CA GLU A 33 0.44 -2.79 -17.87
C GLU A 33 -0.92 -2.95 -17.18
N HIS A 34 -1.19 -2.14 -16.16
CA HIS A 34 -2.37 -2.32 -15.30
C HIS A 34 -3.60 -1.50 -15.73
N ASN A 35 -3.42 -0.27 -16.23
CA ASN A 35 -4.54 0.59 -16.64
C ASN A 35 -4.10 1.76 -17.56
N PRO A 36 -4.06 1.56 -18.89
CA PRO A 36 -3.58 2.57 -19.83
C PRO A 36 -4.40 3.87 -19.83
N SER A 37 -5.66 3.83 -19.37
CA SER A 37 -6.53 5.01 -19.32
C SER A 37 -6.04 6.08 -18.35
N LYS A 38 -5.13 5.73 -17.42
CA LYS A 38 -4.57 6.64 -16.41
C LYS A 38 -3.29 7.35 -16.88
N ILE A 39 -2.69 6.93 -17.99
CA ILE A 39 -1.49 7.56 -18.55
C ILE A 39 -1.62 9.09 -18.73
N PRO A 40 -2.69 9.64 -19.34
CA PRO A 40 -2.81 11.10 -19.50
C PRO A 40 -2.98 11.86 -18.17
N SER A 41 -3.30 11.17 -17.07
CA SER A 41 -3.39 11.77 -15.74
C SER A 41 -2.08 11.75 -14.95
N ILE A 42 -1.02 11.14 -15.46
CA ILE A 42 0.26 11.03 -14.75
C ILE A 42 0.86 12.42 -14.47
N GLU A 43 0.85 13.31 -15.46
CA GLU A 43 1.42 14.66 -15.31
C GLU A 43 0.70 15.49 -14.23
N SER A 44 -0.63 15.34 -14.11
CA SER A 44 -1.41 16.03 -13.08
C SER A 44 -1.23 15.40 -11.69
N LEU A 45 -1.00 14.08 -11.62
CA LEU A 45 -0.67 13.39 -10.38
C LEU A 45 0.72 13.81 -9.89
N LEU A 46 1.74 13.78 -10.73
CA LEU A 46 3.10 14.21 -10.37
C LEU A 46 3.11 15.65 -9.86
N LYS A 47 2.40 16.56 -10.54
CA LYS A 47 2.27 17.95 -10.07
C LYS A 47 1.57 18.08 -8.72
N LYS A 48 0.62 17.19 -8.41
CA LYS A 48 -0.12 17.21 -7.14
C LYS A 48 0.75 16.69 -5.99
N TYR A 49 1.60 15.72 -6.27
CA TYR A 49 2.51 15.06 -5.32
C TYR A 49 3.96 15.52 -5.53
N GLU A 50 4.16 16.77 -5.93
CA GLU A 50 5.50 17.34 -6.12
C GLU A 50 6.24 17.35 -4.77
N GLY A 51 7.38 16.65 -4.69
CA GLY A 51 8.14 16.41 -3.46
C GLY A 51 7.66 15.22 -2.61
N ASP A 52 6.63 14.49 -3.04
CA ASP A 52 6.11 13.26 -2.41
C ASP A 52 5.88 12.17 -3.48
N GLU A 53 6.72 12.14 -4.53
CA GLU A 53 6.53 11.28 -5.70
C GLU A 53 6.70 9.80 -5.36
N GLU A 54 7.60 9.45 -4.43
CA GLU A 54 7.79 8.05 -4.02
C GLU A 54 6.58 7.51 -3.27
N ALA A 55 6.00 8.29 -2.35
CA ALA A 55 4.77 7.90 -1.69
C ALA A 55 3.60 7.79 -2.69
N LEU A 56 3.57 8.61 -3.75
CA LEU A 56 2.59 8.43 -4.84
C LEU A 56 2.78 7.08 -5.52
N ILE A 57 4.02 6.70 -5.86
CA ILE A 57 4.29 5.43 -6.52
C ILE A 57 3.92 4.26 -5.60
N GLN A 58 4.29 4.30 -4.33
CA GLN A 58 3.89 3.29 -3.33
C GLN A 58 2.36 3.18 -3.23
N LYS A 59 1.65 4.31 -3.11
CA LYS A 59 0.17 4.33 -3.09
C LYS A 59 -0.46 3.71 -4.34
N VAL A 60 0.15 3.90 -5.51
CA VAL A 60 -0.29 3.27 -6.75
C VAL A 60 -0.05 1.77 -6.70
N HIS A 61 1.10 1.32 -6.25
CA HIS A 61 1.43 -0.10 -6.11
C HIS A 61 0.49 -0.82 -5.14
N LEU A 62 0.28 -0.26 -3.94
CA LEU A 62 -0.71 -0.74 -2.96
C LEU A 62 -2.12 -0.80 -3.54
N LYS A 63 -2.50 0.18 -4.37
CA LYS A 63 -3.84 0.21 -5.00
C LYS A 63 -4.12 -1.01 -5.88
N TYR A 64 -3.09 -1.57 -6.50
CA TYR A 64 -3.23 -2.69 -7.42
C TYR A 64 -2.76 -4.02 -6.81
N ASP A 65 -2.40 -4.02 -5.53
CA ASP A 65 -1.85 -5.19 -4.82
C ASP A 65 -0.55 -5.71 -5.47
N VAL A 66 0.27 -4.79 -5.98
CA VAL A 66 1.54 -5.07 -6.66
C VAL A 66 2.65 -4.32 -5.95
N ARG A 67 3.76 -4.98 -5.59
CA ARG A 67 4.91 -4.33 -4.95
C ARG A 67 5.72 -3.48 -5.95
N ASP A 68 6.23 -2.34 -5.49
CA ASP A 68 7.27 -1.64 -6.23
C ASP A 68 8.64 -2.26 -5.93
N VAL A 69 9.21 -2.95 -6.92
CA VAL A 69 10.54 -3.58 -6.81
C VAL A 69 11.69 -2.63 -7.17
N VAL A 70 11.38 -1.41 -7.65
CA VAL A 70 12.38 -0.42 -8.07
C VAL A 70 12.70 0.55 -6.95
N SER A 71 11.73 0.84 -6.07
CA SER A 71 11.93 1.72 -4.92
C SER A 71 12.97 1.15 -3.95
N HIS A 72 13.74 2.04 -3.32
CA HIS A 72 14.61 1.70 -2.19
C HIS A 72 13.82 1.58 -0.87
N GLU A 73 12.61 2.16 -0.83
CA GLU A 73 11.66 2.04 0.27
C GLU A 73 10.51 1.13 -0.19
N ALA A 74 10.44 -0.07 0.38
CA ALA A 74 9.33 -0.98 0.13
C ALA A 74 8.34 -0.88 1.27
N VAL A 75 7.18 -0.32 0.99
CA VAL A 75 6.06 -0.22 1.93
C VAL A 75 5.08 -1.32 1.57
N ASP A 76 4.97 -2.32 2.44
CA ASP A 76 4.02 -3.41 2.29
C ASP A 76 2.97 -3.33 3.42
N ASP A 77 1.70 -3.31 3.06
CA ASP A 77 0.60 -3.28 4.03
C ASP A 77 0.03 -4.68 4.26
N LEU A 78 0.08 -5.13 5.51
CA LEU A 78 -0.50 -6.39 5.95
C LEU A 78 -1.50 -6.16 7.08
N PHE A 79 -2.65 -6.81 7.02
CA PHE A 79 -3.70 -6.68 8.02
C PHE A 79 -3.86 -7.94 8.85
N GLU A 80 -3.79 -7.81 10.17
CA GLU A 80 -4.33 -8.81 11.10
C GLU A 80 -5.83 -8.59 11.27
N ASN A 81 -6.63 -9.66 11.36
CA ASN A 81 -8.09 -9.64 11.44
C ASN A 81 -8.60 -10.55 12.55
N GLU A 82 -9.49 -10.02 13.38
CA GLU A 82 -10.23 -10.81 14.36
C GLU A 82 -11.74 -10.51 14.30
N ARG A 83 -12.52 -11.53 14.65
CA ARG A 83 -13.98 -11.45 14.77
C ARG A 83 -14.41 -11.70 16.21
N TYR A 84 -15.38 -10.92 16.67
CA TYR A 84 -16.03 -11.13 17.96
C TYR A 84 -16.95 -12.36 17.90
N SER A 85 -16.76 -13.29 18.82
CA SER A 85 -17.65 -14.44 19.00
C SER A 85 -18.59 -14.20 20.17
N TYR A 86 -19.90 -14.24 19.90
CA TYR A 86 -20.92 -14.18 20.96
C TYR A 86 -20.99 -15.47 21.80
N LEU A 87 -20.31 -16.54 21.39
CA LEU A 87 -20.25 -17.77 22.18
C LEU A 87 -19.19 -17.65 23.29
N THR A 88 -18.02 -17.12 22.96
CA THR A 88 -16.89 -17.01 23.90
C THR A 88 -16.75 -15.62 24.51
N MET A 89 -17.58 -14.66 24.10
CA MET A 89 -17.50 -13.25 24.50
C MET A 89 -16.09 -12.67 24.28
N SER A 90 -15.42 -13.09 23.20
CA SER A 90 -14.03 -12.70 22.91
C SER A 90 -13.77 -12.54 21.42
N PHE A 91 -12.73 -11.78 21.10
CA PHE A 91 -12.16 -11.72 19.74
C PHE A 91 -11.27 -12.94 19.46
N GLY A 92 -11.15 -13.28 18.19
CA GLY A 92 -10.25 -14.33 17.71
C GLY A 92 -10.37 -14.52 16.21
N SER A 93 -9.55 -15.41 15.67
CA SER A 93 -9.38 -15.62 14.22
C SER A 93 -9.47 -17.09 13.81
N THR A 94 -9.95 -17.97 14.68
CA THR A 94 -10.06 -19.41 14.39
C THR A 94 -11.44 -19.80 13.84
N TYR A 95 -11.44 -20.77 12.92
CA TYR A 95 -12.64 -21.51 12.52
C TYR A 95 -12.49 -23.00 12.92
N PRO A 96 -13.52 -23.63 13.50
CA PRO A 96 -14.79 -23.03 13.94
C PRO A 96 -14.62 -22.21 15.23
N GLY A 97 -15.48 -21.22 15.46
CA GLY A 97 -15.54 -20.48 16.74
C GLY A 97 -15.70 -18.96 16.56
N HIS A 98 -14.69 -18.32 15.98
CA HIS A 98 -14.67 -16.88 15.76
C HIS A 98 -15.00 -16.52 14.31
N LEU A 99 -14.23 -17.05 13.35
CA LEU A 99 -14.46 -16.79 11.94
C LEU A 99 -15.61 -17.63 11.39
N LEU A 100 -16.27 -17.14 10.34
CA LEU A 100 -17.11 -17.92 9.44
C LEU A 100 -16.30 -18.39 8.22
N VAL A 101 -16.85 -19.34 7.46
CA VAL A 101 -16.21 -19.90 6.27
C VAL A 101 -15.84 -18.81 5.26
N LEU A 102 -16.75 -17.85 5.05
CA LEU A 102 -16.59 -16.73 4.11
C LEU A 102 -15.84 -15.53 4.70
N ASP A 103 -15.50 -15.55 5.99
CA ASP A 103 -14.73 -14.48 6.59
C ASP A 103 -13.28 -14.51 6.07
N ARG A 104 -12.71 -13.31 5.94
CA ARG A 104 -11.26 -13.12 5.81
C ARG A 104 -10.57 -13.83 6.97
N LYS A 105 -9.43 -14.46 6.66
CA LYS A 105 -8.63 -15.17 7.67
C LYS A 105 -7.84 -14.16 8.50
N ARG A 106 -7.10 -14.68 9.49
CA ARG A 106 -6.30 -13.89 10.43
C ARG A 106 -5.44 -12.85 9.72
N TRP A 107 -4.85 -13.18 8.57
CA TRP A 107 -4.01 -12.27 7.81
C TRP A 107 -4.63 -12.00 6.45
N SER A 108 -4.59 -10.75 5.99
CA SER A 108 -5.00 -10.36 4.63
C SER A 108 -4.22 -9.15 4.12
N ARG A 109 -4.18 -8.96 2.81
CA ARG A 109 -3.74 -7.68 2.22
C ARG A 109 -4.80 -6.60 2.36
N ALA A 110 -4.47 -5.37 1.98
CA ALA A 110 -5.38 -4.22 2.00
C ALA A 110 -6.70 -4.46 1.25
N SER A 111 -6.65 -5.17 0.12
CA SER A 111 -7.84 -5.55 -0.65
C SER A 111 -8.71 -6.61 0.05
N GLY A 112 -8.19 -7.24 1.10
CA GLY A 112 -8.78 -8.39 1.78
C GLY A 112 -8.50 -9.73 1.09
N SER A 113 -7.69 -9.77 0.04
CA SER A 113 -7.26 -10.99 -0.66
C SER A 113 -5.85 -10.84 -1.25
N PRO A 114 -4.95 -11.84 -1.15
CA PRO A 114 -5.12 -13.12 -0.47
C PRO A 114 -5.38 -12.96 1.04
N SER A 115 -5.97 -13.99 1.64
CA SER A 115 -6.11 -14.08 3.10
C SER A 115 -5.78 -15.49 3.59
N SER A 116 -5.06 -15.60 4.69
CA SER A 116 -4.64 -16.88 5.28
C SER A 116 -4.58 -16.84 6.80
N GLN A 117 -4.51 -18.02 7.41
CA GLN A 117 -4.19 -18.18 8.84
C GLN A 117 -2.69 -18.00 9.12
N ASP A 118 -1.85 -18.17 8.10
CA ASP A 118 -0.40 -17.96 8.16
C ASP A 118 -0.04 -16.67 7.43
N MET A 119 0.72 -15.82 8.12
CA MET A 119 1.12 -14.50 7.65
C MET A 119 1.93 -14.58 6.35
N HIS A 120 2.89 -15.51 6.27
CA HIS A 120 3.80 -15.69 5.14
C HIS A 120 3.10 -16.07 3.83
N GLN A 121 1.85 -16.54 3.89
CA GLN A 121 1.05 -16.84 2.69
C GLN A 121 0.36 -15.60 2.10
N VAL A 122 0.38 -14.48 2.82
CA VAL A 122 -0.26 -13.23 2.45
C VAL A 122 0.78 -12.15 2.15
N GLU A 123 1.95 -12.24 2.79
CA GLU A 123 3.12 -11.42 2.47
C GLU A 123 3.39 -11.37 0.96
N LEU A 124 3.90 -10.24 0.49
CA LEU A 124 4.36 -10.13 -0.88
C LEU A 124 5.65 -10.95 -1.03
N THR A 125 5.71 -11.76 -2.07
CA THR A 125 6.91 -12.56 -2.35
C THR A 125 8.06 -11.61 -2.68
N LEU A 126 9.13 -11.69 -1.88
CA LEU A 126 10.35 -10.95 -2.13
C LEU A 126 10.96 -11.38 -3.48
N PRO A 127 11.56 -10.46 -4.25
CA PRO A 127 12.35 -10.82 -5.42
C PRO A 127 13.54 -11.72 -5.04
N GLU A 128 14.09 -12.42 -6.03
CA GLU A 128 15.23 -13.33 -5.79
C GLU A 128 16.44 -12.56 -5.22
N GLY A 129 16.97 -13.04 -4.09
CA GLY A 129 18.12 -12.44 -3.40
C GLY A 129 17.79 -11.40 -2.32
N TYR A 130 16.51 -11.17 -2.06
CA TYR A 130 16.05 -10.20 -1.05
C TYR A 130 15.63 -10.93 0.23
N GLU A 131 15.92 -10.33 1.37
CA GLU A 131 15.50 -10.81 2.67
C GLU A 131 14.93 -9.69 3.52
N TRP A 132 13.97 -10.06 4.34
CA TRP A 132 13.40 -9.21 5.37
C TRP A 132 14.50 -8.89 6.45
N THR A 133 14.76 -7.61 6.79
CA THR A 133 15.67 -7.08 7.86
C THR A 133 15.11 -6.89 9.34
N GLY A 134 14.27 -5.90 9.75
CA GLY A 134 13.49 -5.78 11.04
C GLY A 134 11.98 -6.22 11.15
N PRO A 135 11.49 -6.65 12.33
CA PRO A 135 10.13 -7.21 12.47
C PRO A 135 9.01 -6.27 11.99
N TRP A 136 7.87 -6.82 11.54
CA TRP A 136 6.66 -6.06 11.22
C TRP A 136 6.27 -5.12 12.37
N GLU A 137 6.00 -3.86 12.06
CA GLU A 137 5.62 -2.83 13.04
C GLU A 137 4.17 -2.39 12.85
N ILE A 138 3.53 -1.94 13.93
CA ILE A 138 2.15 -1.46 13.90
C ILE A 138 2.13 -0.05 13.34
N ASP A 139 1.49 0.15 12.20
CA ASP A 139 1.24 1.50 11.67
C ASP A 139 -0.01 2.10 12.30
N SER A 140 0.22 2.93 13.31
CA SER A 140 -0.82 3.72 13.99
C SER A 140 -1.17 5.03 13.28
N SER A 141 -0.45 5.40 12.23
CA SER A 141 -0.63 6.65 11.49
C SER A 141 -1.69 6.54 10.38
N TYR A 142 -1.94 5.32 9.87
CA TYR A 142 -2.88 5.05 8.79
C TYR A 142 -4.33 5.40 9.13
N CYS A 143 -4.81 5.09 10.34
CA CYS A 143 -6.18 5.38 10.74
C CYS A 143 -6.29 5.59 12.26
N ASN A 144 -7.43 6.14 12.68
CA ASN A 144 -7.71 6.31 14.11
C ASN A 144 -7.89 4.93 14.77
N CYS A 145 -6.84 4.41 15.39
CA CYS A 145 -6.77 3.11 16.04
C CYS A 145 -6.71 3.26 17.58
N ASP A 146 -6.93 2.17 18.31
CA ASP A 146 -6.72 2.16 19.75
C ASP A 146 -5.23 2.10 20.12
N ARG A 147 -4.92 2.06 21.43
CA ARG A 147 -3.52 2.02 21.93
C ARG A 147 -2.74 0.79 21.50
N GLU A 148 -3.43 -0.26 21.06
CA GLU A 148 -2.83 -1.50 20.60
C GLU A 148 -2.79 -1.56 19.06
N GLY A 149 -3.27 -0.53 18.34
CA GLY A 149 -3.28 -0.50 16.88
C GLY A 149 -4.54 -1.09 16.24
N TRP A 150 -5.56 -1.45 17.02
CA TRP A 150 -6.78 -2.03 16.48
C TRP A 150 -7.79 -0.99 16.01
N THR A 151 -8.41 -1.30 14.88
CA THR A 151 -9.47 -0.52 14.24
C THR A 151 -10.72 -1.37 14.12
N TYR A 152 -11.85 -0.84 14.56
CA TYR A 152 -13.07 -1.63 14.77
C TYR A 152 -14.17 -1.30 13.76
N ALA A 153 -14.89 -2.33 13.29
CA ALA A 153 -15.98 -2.19 12.34
C ALA A 153 -17.11 -3.19 12.57
N PHE A 154 -18.25 -2.90 11.92
CA PHE A 154 -19.41 -3.78 11.90
C PHE A 154 -19.25 -4.93 10.88
N ASP A 155 -18.50 -4.69 9.81
CA ASP A 155 -18.12 -5.67 8.80
C ASP A 155 -16.76 -5.33 8.20
N PHE A 156 -16.23 -6.26 7.40
CA PHE A 156 -14.92 -6.15 6.75
C PHE A 156 -14.90 -5.17 5.54
N SER A 157 -16.04 -4.66 5.07
CA SER A 157 -16.11 -3.78 3.89
C SER A 157 -15.60 -2.37 4.17
N LYS A 158 -15.59 -1.94 5.44
CA LYS A 158 -15.12 -0.61 5.85
C LYS A 158 -13.61 -0.45 5.87
N TYR A 159 -12.85 -1.54 5.74
CA TYR A 159 -11.39 -1.50 5.72
C TYR A 159 -10.82 -1.36 4.31
N ASP A 160 -11.65 -1.01 3.31
CA ASP A 160 -11.15 -0.77 1.97
C ASP A 160 -10.25 0.47 1.96
N TYR A 161 -8.94 0.21 2.01
CA TYR A 161 -7.84 1.17 1.95
C TYR A 161 -8.00 2.15 0.79
N HIS A 162 -8.63 1.71 -0.32
CA HIS A 162 -8.87 2.53 -1.50
C HIS A 162 -9.76 3.75 -1.25
N LEU A 163 -10.61 3.73 -0.23
CA LEU A 163 -11.48 4.87 0.12
C LEU A 163 -10.79 5.90 1.00
N MET A 164 -9.70 5.54 1.68
CA MET A 164 -9.10 6.35 2.75
C MET A 164 -8.05 7.35 2.23
N HIS A 165 -7.24 6.97 1.22
CA HIS A 165 -6.13 7.81 0.73
C HIS A 165 -6.42 8.63 -0.54
N PHE A 166 -7.54 8.39 -1.24
CA PHE A 166 -7.88 9.11 -2.47
C PHE A 166 -8.80 10.33 -2.25
N THR A 167 -9.30 10.57 -1.03
CA THR A 167 -10.13 11.74 -0.72
C THR A 167 -9.42 12.72 0.22
N PRO A 168 -9.16 13.98 -0.18
CA PRO A 168 -8.41 14.93 0.65
C PRO A 168 -9.13 15.47 1.89
N SER A 169 -10.29 14.94 2.29
CA SER A 169 -11.14 15.68 3.24
C SER A 169 -12.01 14.88 4.19
N THR A 170 -11.78 13.58 4.37
CA THR A 170 -12.48 12.88 5.46
C THR A 170 -11.70 11.65 5.88
N PRO A 171 -11.09 11.63 7.09
CA PRO A 171 -10.68 10.36 7.65
C PRO A 171 -11.97 9.53 7.74
N PRO A 172 -11.98 8.32 7.16
CA PRO A 172 -13.12 7.43 7.31
C PRO A 172 -13.32 7.25 8.80
N LEU A 173 -14.57 7.37 9.21
CA LEU A 173 -14.97 7.25 10.61
C LEU A 173 -14.59 5.84 11.08
N CYS A 174 -13.36 5.68 11.58
CA CYS A 174 -13.06 4.57 12.44
C CYS A 174 -13.96 4.77 13.65
N LEU A 175 -14.86 3.80 13.86
CA LEU A 175 -15.97 3.90 14.78
C LEU A 175 -15.52 3.69 16.23
N LEU A 176 -14.38 4.26 16.63
CA LEU A 176 -13.96 4.33 18.03
C LEU A 176 -14.96 5.10 18.91
N THR A 177 -15.98 5.74 18.30
CA THR A 177 -17.03 6.50 18.98
C THR A 177 -18.32 5.73 19.24
N LEU A 178 -18.45 4.48 18.77
CA LEU A 178 -19.61 3.64 19.11
C LEU A 178 -19.30 2.76 20.34
N PRO A 179 -20.28 2.47 21.20
CA PRO A 179 -20.07 1.57 22.33
C PRO A 179 -19.56 0.21 21.85
N SER A 180 -18.60 -0.34 22.60
CA SER A 180 -17.81 -1.56 22.33
C SER A 180 -18.62 -2.84 22.05
N TYR A 181 -19.94 -2.81 22.22
CA TYR A 181 -20.86 -3.91 21.92
C TYR A 181 -21.38 -3.93 20.47
N SER A 182 -21.02 -2.94 19.65
CA SER A 182 -21.53 -2.81 18.27
C SER A 182 -20.54 -3.27 17.20
N HIS A 183 -19.32 -3.65 17.56
CA HIS A 183 -18.28 -4.05 16.62
C HIS A 183 -18.17 -5.56 16.57
N SER A 184 -18.24 -6.11 15.36
CA SER A 184 -18.08 -7.55 15.13
C SER A 184 -16.67 -7.90 14.67
N PHE A 185 -15.90 -6.90 14.23
CA PHE A 185 -14.59 -7.09 13.61
C PHE A 185 -13.60 -6.06 14.12
N LYS A 186 -12.34 -6.46 14.19
CA LYS A 186 -11.21 -5.55 14.36
C LYS A 186 -10.08 -5.94 13.42
N SER A 187 -9.31 -4.95 13.01
CA SER A 187 -8.13 -5.14 12.17
C SER A 187 -6.98 -4.23 12.59
N MET A 188 -5.75 -4.68 12.40
CA MET A 188 -4.52 -3.96 12.70
C MET A 188 -3.67 -3.91 11.43
N LEU A 189 -3.21 -2.71 11.06
CA LEU A 189 -2.24 -2.55 9.99
C LEU A 189 -0.84 -2.78 10.54
N LEU A 190 -0.12 -3.67 9.88
CA LEU A 190 1.31 -3.85 10.02
C LEU A 190 1.96 -3.27 8.76
N ASN A 191 2.97 -2.44 8.98
CA ASN A 191 3.79 -1.87 7.93
C ASN A 191 5.26 -2.22 8.18
N ASP A 192 6.01 -2.17 7.10
CA ASP A 192 7.44 -2.41 7.03
C ASP A 192 8.08 -1.11 6.52
N GLU A 193 8.43 -0.22 7.45
CA GLU A 193 9.17 1.01 7.11
C GLU A 193 10.66 0.80 7.35
N SER A 194 11.38 0.24 6.38
CA SER A 194 12.83 0.37 6.35
C SER A 194 13.21 1.82 6.09
N HIS A 195 13.97 2.42 6.99
CA HIS A 195 14.61 3.71 6.75
C HIS A 195 16.07 3.48 6.34
N ASP A 196 16.46 4.03 5.18
CA ASP A 196 17.86 4.09 4.75
C ASP A 196 18.65 4.95 5.76
N THR A 197 19.58 4.33 6.48
CA THR A 197 20.48 5.04 7.40
C THR A 197 21.88 5.26 6.82
N ALA A 198 22.17 4.88 5.57
CA ALA A 198 23.56 4.89 5.09
C ALA A 198 23.80 5.05 3.57
N GLY A 199 22.81 5.37 2.73
CA GLY A 199 23.04 5.63 1.30
C GLY A 199 23.61 4.42 0.55
N MET A 200 23.33 3.22 1.06
CA MET A 200 23.65 1.95 0.44
C MET A 200 22.32 1.35 0.01
N ALA A 201 22.21 0.93 -1.25
CA ALA A 201 21.04 0.22 -1.78
C ALA A 201 20.97 -1.18 -1.17
N ASP A 202 20.70 -1.26 0.13
CA ASP A 202 20.61 -2.48 0.89
C ASP A 202 19.19 -2.57 1.46
N TYR A 203 18.45 -3.55 0.95
CA TYR A 203 17.02 -3.70 1.12
C TYR A 203 16.63 -4.16 2.52
N VAL A 204 15.82 -3.35 3.20
CA VAL A 204 14.42 -3.57 3.71
C VAL A 204 13.99 -5.04 3.95
N ARG A 205 13.44 -5.55 5.07
CA ARG A 205 12.52 -4.99 6.11
C ARG A 205 12.82 -3.60 6.61
#